data_AF-A0A370HF97-F1
#
_entry.id   AF-A0A370HF97-F1
#
_cell.length_a   1.000
_cell.length_b   1.000
_cell.length_c   1.000
_cell.angle_alpha   90.00
_cell.angle_beta   90.00
_cell.angle_gamma   90.00
#
_symmetry.space_group_name_H-M   'P 1'
#
loop_
_entity.id
_entity.type
_entity.pdbx_description
1 polymer ?
#
loop_
_entity_poly.entity_id
_entity_poly.type
_entity_poly.pdbx_seq_one_letter_code
_entity_poly.pdbx_strand_id
1 'polypeptide(L)'
;MPENNATTSTDRPAYHIFYGADPERPLAFTVPPVEATPDQPLPDTGSFLRVCAGMEEPSTVMLRTARELVGIWRHVHDERPKDTAKINEQLNLYVWFIDREAGGHTKGIVYQRDAPLSPSTYGQWVAWLVWKYLLYALRQNDAEHHERDAAELGWCIESFNELVVAVREGRLRLPEEQGPEGDGTEFPPRRVWPDAGLQSSGTDQ
;
A
#
# COMPACT_ATOMS: atom_id res chain seq x y z
N MET A 1 -30.00 -36.05 -36.30
CA MET A 1 -30.15 -34.79 -35.56
C MET A 1 -29.34 -34.92 -34.29
N PRO A 2 -28.13 -34.35 -34.20
CA PRO A 2 -27.33 -34.41 -32.99
C PRO A 2 -27.72 -33.29 -32.01
N GLU A 3 -27.60 -33.62 -30.73
CA GLU A 3 -28.01 -32.85 -29.56
C GLU A 3 -27.19 -31.58 -29.39
N ASN A 4 -27.87 -30.45 -29.17
CA ASN A 4 -27.27 -29.16 -28.86
C ASN A 4 -26.94 -29.09 -27.36
N ASN A 5 -25.81 -29.68 -26.95
CA ASN A 5 -25.27 -29.45 -25.61
C ASN A 5 -24.63 -28.05 -25.58
N ALA A 6 -25.43 -27.05 -25.21
CA ALA A 6 -24.91 -25.76 -24.83
C ALA A 6 -24.12 -25.92 -23.51
N THR A 7 -22.80 -25.98 -23.60
CA THR A 7 -21.89 -25.76 -22.48
C THR A 7 -22.13 -24.35 -21.95
N THR A 8 -22.94 -24.24 -20.90
CA THR A 8 -22.97 -23.05 -20.05
C THR A 8 -21.63 -22.98 -19.33
N SER A 9 -20.70 -22.21 -19.90
CA SER A 9 -19.51 -21.76 -19.21
C SER A 9 -19.96 -20.98 -17.97
N THR A 10 -19.86 -21.61 -16.79
CA THR A 10 -20.03 -20.93 -15.50
C THR A 10 -18.76 -20.18 -15.17
N ASP A 11 -18.42 -19.19 -15.99
CA ASP A 11 -17.36 -18.23 -15.69
C ASP A 11 -17.96 -17.13 -14.80
N ARG A 12 -18.34 -17.51 -13.58
CA ARG A 12 -18.75 -16.54 -12.56
C ARG A 12 -17.46 -16.01 -11.91
N PRO A 13 -17.22 -14.69 -11.91
CA PRO A 13 -16.10 -14.12 -11.17
C PRO A 13 -16.18 -14.57 -9.71
N ALA A 14 -15.09 -15.11 -9.19
CA ALA A 14 -14.99 -15.50 -7.79
C ALA A 14 -14.88 -14.23 -6.94
N TYR A 15 -15.99 -13.77 -6.39
CA TYR A 15 -16.00 -12.67 -5.43
C TYR A 15 -15.68 -13.24 -4.04
N HIS A 16 -14.71 -12.64 -3.36
CA HIS A 16 -14.55 -12.83 -1.92
C HIS A 16 -15.43 -11.81 -1.20
N ILE A 17 -16.14 -12.25 -0.15
CA ILE A 17 -16.97 -11.37 0.68
C ILE A 17 -16.22 -11.16 1.99
N PHE A 18 -15.96 -9.90 2.34
CA PHE A 18 -15.38 -9.51 3.62
C PHE A 18 -16.33 -8.54 4.32
N TYR A 19 -16.20 -8.46 5.65
CA TYR A 19 -17.03 -7.62 6.49
C TYR A 19 -16.28 -6.33 6.84
N GLY A 20 -16.84 -5.16 6.56
CA GLY A 20 -16.31 -3.90 7.06
C GLY A 20 -16.92 -2.62 6.47
N ALA A 21 -17.28 -1.68 7.34
CA ALA A 21 -17.28 -0.21 7.16
C ALA A 21 -17.84 0.48 8.43
N ASP A 22 -18.74 -0.21 9.14
CA ASP A 22 -19.24 0.16 10.47
C ASP A 22 -19.07 -1.06 11.40
N PRO A 23 -18.34 -0.94 12.51
CA PRO A 23 -18.16 -2.03 13.46
C PRO A 23 -19.42 -2.44 14.23
N GLU A 24 -20.49 -1.64 14.16
CA GLU A 24 -21.84 -1.99 14.63
C GLU A 24 -22.73 -2.51 13.49
N ARG A 25 -22.31 -2.36 12.23
CA ARG A 25 -23.05 -2.82 11.03
C ARG A 25 -22.09 -3.46 10.01
N PRO A 26 -21.92 -4.80 10.05
CA PRO A 26 -21.04 -5.47 9.13
C PRO A 26 -21.48 -5.24 7.68
N LEU A 27 -20.71 -4.45 6.94
CA LEU A 27 -20.91 -4.27 5.51
C LEU A 27 -20.29 -5.46 4.79
N ALA A 28 -21.10 -6.30 4.17
CA ALA A 28 -20.60 -7.29 3.22
C ALA A 28 -20.18 -6.55 1.95
N PHE A 29 -18.89 -6.50 1.64
CA PHE A 29 -18.42 -5.96 0.37
C PHE A 29 -17.83 -7.08 -0.48
N THR A 30 -18.14 -7.04 -1.78
CA THR A 30 -17.53 -7.90 -2.77
C THR A 30 -16.18 -7.34 -3.15
N VAL A 31 -15.13 -8.13 -2.97
CA VAL A 31 -13.80 -7.75 -3.47
C VAL A 31 -13.80 -7.90 -4.98
N PRO A 32 -13.51 -6.83 -5.74
CA PRO A 32 -13.39 -6.94 -7.19
C PRO A 32 -12.29 -7.95 -7.57
N PRO A 33 -12.38 -8.59 -8.74
CA PRO A 33 -11.27 -9.39 -9.25
C PRO A 33 -10.00 -8.53 -9.35
N VAL A 34 -8.83 -9.16 -9.23
CA VAL A 34 -7.56 -8.45 -9.40
C VAL A 34 -7.50 -7.87 -10.81
N GLU A 35 -7.32 -6.55 -10.90
CA GLU A 35 -7.22 -5.84 -12.18
C GLU A 35 -5.79 -5.89 -12.72
N ALA A 36 -4.81 -5.95 -11.82
CA ALA A 36 -3.39 -5.99 -12.15
C ALA A 36 -2.99 -7.22 -12.97
N THR A 37 -2.23 -6.97 -14.04
CA THR A 37 -1.62 -8.01 -14.88
C THR A 37 -0.08 -7.97 -14.80
N PRO A 38 0.63 -9.09 -15.05
CA PRO A 38 2.09 -9.16 -14.88
C PRO A 38 2.90 -8.25 -15.82
N ASP A 39 2.31 -7.78 -16.92
CA ASP A 39 2.91 -6.86 -17.89
C ASP A 39 2.78 -5.38 -17.47
N GLN A 40 1.97 -5.09 -16.45
CA GLN A 40 1.82 -3.76 -15.88
C GLN A 40 2.80 -3.58 -14.71
N PRO A 41 3.68 -2.55 -14.74
CA PRO A 41 4.58 -2.30 -13.63
C PRO A 41 3.79 -1.90 -12.37
N LEU A 42 4.37 -2.17 -11.20
CA LEU A 42 3.90 -1.59 -9.95
C LEU A 42 3.86 -0.06 -10.07
N PRO A 43 2.77 0.60 -9.62
CA PRO A 43 2.74 2.05 -9.53
C PRO A 43 3.85 2.61 -8.63
N ASP A 44 4.38 3.76 -9.01
CA ASP A 44 5.34 4.52 -8.21
C ASP A 44 4.62 5.58 -7.37
N THR A 45 5.38 6.33 -6.56
CA THR A 45 4.82 7.39 -5.73
C THR A 45 4.10 8.46 -6.55
N GLY A 46 4.59 8.80 -7.73
CA GLY A 46 3.98 9.80 -8.61
C GLY A 46 2.53 9.47 -8.97
N SER A 47 2.26 8.19 -9.23
CA SER A 47 0.92 7.70 -9.55
C SER A 47 -0.07 7.91 -8.38
N PHE A 48 0.35 7.58 -7.16
CA PHE A 48 -0.49 7.78 -5.96
C PHE A 48 -0.68 9.26 -5.61
N LEU A 49 0.39 10.05 -5.67
CA LEU A 49 0.35 11.46 -5.27
C LEU A 49 -0.54 12.29 -6.21
N ARG A 50 -0.55 12.02 -7.53
CA ARG A 50 -1.46 12.70 -8.46
C ARG A 50 -2.93 12.42 -8.13
N VAL A 51 -3.27 11.17 -7.80
CA VAL A 51 -4.64 10.81 -7.39
C VAL A 51 -5.00 11.44 -6.04
N CYS A 52 -4.11 11.38 -5.05
CA CYS A 52 -4.36 11.97 -3.73
C CYS A 52 -4.51 13.49 -3.80
N ALA A 53 -3.79 14.15 -4.71
CA ALA A 53 -3.90 15.58 -4.98
C ALA A 53 -5.12 15.96 -5.83
N GLY A 54 -5.92 14.99 -6.29
CA GLY A 54 -7.05 15.24 -7.19
C GLY A 54 -6.63 15.69 -8.59
N MET A 55 -5.37 15.44 -8.99
CA MET A 55 -4.85 15.79 -10.31
C MET A 55 -5.18 14.77 -11.38
N GLU A 56 -5.44 13.52 -10.98
CA GLU A 56 -5.85 12.42 -11.85
C GLU A 56 -6.99 11.65 -11.20
N GLU A 57 -7.96 11.18 -11.99
CA GLU A 57 -8.97 10.24 -11.51
C GLU A 57 -8.37 8.84 -11.39
N PRO A 58 -8.66 8.09 -10.30
CA PRO A 58 -8.09 6.77 -10.09
C PRO A 58 -8.66 5.75 -11.08
N SER A 59 -7.80 5.26 -11.98
CA SER A 59 -8.17 4.30 -13.02
C SER A 59 -8.19 2.84 -12.55
N THR A 60 -7.44 2.49 -11.50
CA THR A 60 -7.31 1.12 -10.99
C THR A 60 -7.89 0.97 -9.57
N VAL A 61 -8.23 -0.26 -9.16
CA VAL A 61 -8.65 -0.56 -7.77
C VAL A 61 -7.60 -0.05 -6.78
N MET A 62 -6.31 -0.29 -7.05
CA MET A 62 -5.22 0.14 -6.18
C MET A 62 -5.22 1.66 -5.96
N LEU A 63 -5.39 2.46 -7.03
CA LEU A 63 -5.44 3.92 -6.93
C LEU A 63 -6.74 4.43 -6.27
N ARG A 64 -7.87 3.75 -6.50
CA ARG A 64 -9.14 4.06 -5.80
C ARG A 64 -8.99 3.84 -4.29
N THR A 65 -8.41 2.70 -3.91
CA THR A 65 -8.10 2.39 -2.51
C THR A 65 -7.17 3.43 -1.88
N ALA A 66 -6.10 3.84 -2.56
CA ALA A 66 -5.21 4.88 -2.06
C ALA A 66 -5.92 6.22 -1.82
N ARG A 67 -6.91 6.58 -2.66
CA ARG A 67 -7.75 7.75 -2.45
C ARG A 67 -8.62 7.63 -1.19
N GLU A 68 -9.21 6.47 -0.92
CA GLU A 68 -10.00 6.25 0.30
C GLU A 68 -9.17 6.38 1.58
N LEU A 69 -7.89 5.97 1.54
CA LEU A 69 -6.96 6.16 2.66
C LEU A 69 -6.79 7.64 3.04
N VAL A 70 -6.93 8.59 2.11
CA VAL A 70 -6.90 10.04 2.42
C VAL A 70 -8.02 10.40 3.40
N GLY A 71 -9.23 9.85 3.20
CA GLY A 71 -10.38 10.11 4.06
C GLY A 71 -10.19 9.56 5.48
N ILE A 72 -9.68 8.34 5.59
CA ILE A 72 -9.37 7.71 6.88
C ILE A 72 -8.31 8.53 7.62
N TRP A 73 -7.22 8.87 6.94
CA TRP A 73 -6.15 9.64 7.55
C TRP A 73 -6.57 11.06 7.93
N ARG A 74 -7.46 11.68 7.15
CA ARG A 74 -8.05 12.97 7.50
C ARG A 74 -8.88 12.88 8.76
N HIS A 75 -9.70 11.85 8.90
CA HIS A 75 -10.48 11.59 10.11
C HIS A 75 -9.57 11.38 11.33
N VAL A 76 -8.51 10.57 11.20
CA VAL A 76 -7.52 10.35 12.27
C VAL A 76 -6.85 11.66 12.69
N HIS A 77 -6.45 12.49 11.72
CA HIS A 77 -5.82 13.78 11.97
C HIS A 77 -6.74 14.74 12.75
N ASP A 78 -8.00 14.85 12.31
CA ASP A 78 -8.96 15.82 12.84
C ASP A 78 -9.50 15.43 14.21
N GLU A 79 -9.94 14.17 14.36
CA GLU A 79 -10.64 13.72 15.57
C GLU A 79 -9.70 13.21 16.65
N ARG A 80 -8.45 12.85 16.30
CA ARG A 80 -7.44 12.29 17.21
C ARG A 80 -8.04 11.23 18.17
N PRO A 81 -8.70 10.20 17.62
CA PRO A 81 -9.47 9.26 18.42
C PRO A 81 -8.55 8.51 19.39
N LYS A 82 -9.04 8.29 20.62
CA LYS A 82 -8.31 7.54 21.66
C LYS A 82 -8.35 6.04 21.42
N ASP A 83 -9.44 5.54 20.85
CA ASP A 83 -9.59 4.15 20.43
C ASP A 83 -9.44 4.09 18.91
N THR A 84 -8.38 3.41 18.47
CA THR A 84 -8.04 3.26 17.06
C THR A 84 -8.29 1.84 16.54
N ALA A 85 -8.85 0.92 17.33
CA ALA A 85 -8.99 -0.49 16.94
C ALA A 85 -9.76 -0.64 15.61
N LYS A 86 -10.90 0.05 15.50
CA LYS A 86 -11.77 0.05 14.31
C LYS A 86 -11.12 0.73 13.11
N ILE A 87 -10.30 1.76 13.35
CA ILE A 87 -9.54 2.46 12.31
C ILE A 87 -8.40 1.57 11.80
N ASN A 88 -7.71 0.88 12.69
CA ASN A 88 -6.65 -0.07 12.34
C ASN A 88 -7.21 -1.24 11.53
N GLU A 89 -8.39 -1.76 11.88
CA GLU A 89 -9.08 -2.79 11.08
C GLU A 89 -9.37 -2.29 9.65
N GLN A 90 -9.90 -1.08 9.51
CA GLN A 90 -10.13 -0.47 8.20
C GLN A 90 -8.83 -0.24 7.42
N LEU A 91 -7.79 0.30 8.07
CA LEU A 91 -6.48 0.51 7.45
C LEU A 91 -5.87 -0.81 6.95
N ASN A 92 -5.89 -1.85 7.79
CA ASN A 92 -5.39 -3.18 7.42
C ASN A 92 -6.15 -3.77 6.23
N LEU A 93 -7.47 -3.55 6.16
CA LEU A 93 -8.26 -3.97 5.00
C LEU A 93 -7.84 -3.27 3.71
N TYR A 94 -7.63 -1.95 3.74
CA TYR A 94 -7.20 -1.21 2.56
C TYR A 94 -5.75 -1.54 2.17
N VAL A 95 -4.87 -1.77 3.15
CA VAL A 95 -3.52 -2.31 2.90
C VAL A 95 -3.61 -3.65 2.19
N TRP A 96 -4.44 -4.56 2.69
CA TRP A 96 -4.64 -5.87 2.08
C TRP A 96 -5.17 -5.79 0.64
N PHE A 97 -6.08 -4.86 0.33
CA PHE A 97 -6.52 -4.64 -1.06
C PHE A 97 -5.38 -4.24 -1.97
N ILE A 98 -4.51 -3.33 -1.50
CA ILE A 98 -3.35 -2.88 -2.27
C ILE A 98 -2.36 -4.03 -2.46
N ASP A 99 -2.07 -4.81 -1.42
CA ASP A 99 -1.16 -5.95 -1.50
C ASP A 99 -1.64 -7.02 -2.46
N ARG A 100 -2.95 -7.29 -2.46
CA ARG A 100 -3.58 -8.20 -3.41
C ARG A 100 -3.41 -7.74 -4.85
N GLU A 101 -3.58 -6.45 -5.15
CA GLU A 101 -3.30 -5.91 -6.49
C GLU A 101 -1.80 -5.94 -6.81
N ALA A 102 -0.93 -5.62 -5.85
CA ALA A 102 0.53 -5.69 -6.01
C ALA A 102 1.01 -7.11 -6.34
N GLY A 103 0.36 -8.14 -5.79
CA GLY A 103 0.59 -9.54 -6.16
C GLY A 103 0.33 -9.83 -7.65
N GLY A 104 -0.69 -9.19 -8.24
CA GLY A 104 -0.97 -9.30 -9.68
C GLY A 104 0.15 -8.72 -10.56
N HIS A 105 0.66 -7.54 -10.18
CA HIS A 105 1.79 -6.88 -10.87
C HIS A 105 3.09 -7.66 -10.77
N THR A 106 3.30 -8.41 -9.68
CA THR A 106 4.59 -9.06 -9.38
C THR A 106 4.65 -10.54 -9.79
N LYS A 107 3.51 -11.14 -10.16
CA LYS A 107 3.38 -12.58 -10.48
C LYS A 107 4.34 -13.11 -11.56
N GLY A 108 4.80 -12.26 -12.47
CA GLY A 108 5.72 -12.62 -13.55
C GLY A 108 7.20 -12.32 -13.28
N ILE A 109 7.53 -11.75 -12.11
CA ILE A 109 8.88 -11.30 -11.82
C ILE A 109 9.77 -12.50 -11.47
N VAL A 110 10.88 -12.63 -12.18
CA VAL A 110 11.93 -13.61 -11.86
C VAL A 110 12.87 -12.96 -10.85
N TYR A 111 12.81 -13.42 -9.60
CA TYR A 111 13.69 -12.93 -8.55
C TYR A 111 15.10 -13.48 -8.65
N GLN A 112 16.08 -12.64 -8.28
CA GLN A 112 17.45 -13.07 -8.07
C GLN A 112 17.50 -14.09 -6.92
N ARG A 113 18.45 -15.04 -6.99
CA ARG A 113 18.52 -16.20 -6.07
C ARG A 113 18.48 -15.80 -4.59
N ASP A 114 19.15 -14.71 -4.24
CA ASP A 114 19.30 -14.25 -2.86
C ASP A 114 18.55 -12.92 -2.62
N ALA A 115 17.53 -12.63 -3.42
CA ALA A 115 16.72 -11.42 -3.24
C ALA A 115 16.12 -11.38 -1.83
N PRO A 116 16.40 -10.35 -1.01
CA PRO A 116 15.82 -10.22 0.32
C PRO A 116 14.28 -10.12 0.25
N LEU A 117 13.63 -10.41 1.38
CA LEU A 117 12.21 -10.14 1.57
C LEU A 117 12.06 -8.77 2.23
N SER A 118 11.17 -7.94 1.70
CA SER A 118 10.83 -6.66 2.33
C SER A 118 10.21 -6.89 3.71
N PRO A 119 10.62 -6.16 4.76
CA PRO A 119 10.01 -6.25 6.08
C PRO A 119 8.63 -5.57 6.14
N SER A 120 8.28 -4.79 5.11
CA SER A 120 6.97 -4.16 4.97
C SER A 120 6.36 -4.48 3.60
N THR A 121 5.04 -4.64 3.60
CA THR A 121 4.24 -4.86 2.41
C THR A 121 4.16 -3.61 1.54
N TYR A 122 3.73 -3.78 0.29
CA TYR A 122 3.56 -2.66 -0.63
C TYR A 122 2.42 -1.73 -0.18
N GLY A 123 1.32 -2.30 0.31
CA GLY A 123 0.19 -1.57 0.87
C GLY A 123 0.56 -0.74 2.08
N GLN A 124 1.47 -1.19 2.95
CA GLN A 124 1.99 -0.36 4.04
C GLN A 124 2.76 0.84 3.55
N TRP A 125 3.59 0.67 2.51
CA TRP A 125 4.29 1.79 1.88
C TRP A 125 3.31 2.80 1.28
N VAL A 126 2.26 2.34 0.61
CA VAL A 126 1.20 3.22 0.09
C VAL A 126 0.47 3.94 1.23
N ALA A 127 0.03 3.22 2.27
CA ALA A 127 -0.68 3.82 3.40
C ALA A 127 0.15 4.88 4.11
N TRP A 128 1.46 4.64 4.27
CA TRP A 128 2.38 5.60 4.85
C TRP A 128 2.64 6.81 3.93
N LEU A 129 2.81 6.59 2.63
CA LEU A 129 2.93 7.67 1.64
C LEU A 129 1.72 8.61 1.70
N VAL A 130 0.51 8.05 1.73
CA VAL A 130 -0.73 8.84 1.82
C VAL A 130 -0.78 9.64 3.12
N TRP A 131 -0.38 9.04 4.25
CA TRP A 131 -0.30 9.76 5.52
C TRP A 131 0.68 10.94 5.48
N LYS A 132 1.89 10.73 4.95
CA LYS A 132 2.89 11.80 4.85
C LYS A 132 2.50 12.89 3.88
N TYR A 133 1.90 12.52 2.76
CA TYR A 133 1.34 13.47 1.83
C TYR A 133 0.28 14.35 2.50
N LEU A 134 -0.66 13.74 3.23
CA LEU A 134 -1.72 14.47 3.92
C LEU A 134 -1.15 15.42 4.98
N LEU A 135 -0.23 14.96 5.82
CA LEU A 135 0.39 15.80 6.84
C LEU A 135 1.06 17.04 6.22
N TYR A 136 1.86 16.84 5.18
CA TYR A 136 2.49 17.93 4.45
C TYR A 136 1.43 18.87 3.85
N ALA A 137 0.41 18.35 3.16
CA ALA A 137 -0.62 19.16 2.54
C ALA A 137 -1.39 20.04 3.56
N LEU A 138 -1.67 19.50 4.75
CA LEU A 138 -2.38 20.20 5.82
C LEU A 138 -1.52 21.22 6.56
N ARG A 139 -0.21 21.01 6.63
CA ARG A 139 0.73 21.80 7.46
C ARG A 139 1.85 22.48 6.68
N GLN A 140 1.78 22.53 5.35
CA GLN A 140 2.80 23.16 4.50
C GLN A 140 3.04 24.65 4.80
N ASN A 141 2.05 25.35 5.37
CA ASN A 141 2.17 26.76 5.78
C ASN A 141 2.42 26.93 7.28
N ASP A 142 2.60 25.84 8.02
CA ASP A 142 2.86 25.84 9.46
C ASP A 142 4.37 25.89 9.70
N ALA A 143 4.86 27.02 10.20
CA ALA A 143 6.28 27.25 10.46
C ALA A 143 6.91 26.23 11.43
N GLU A 144 6.11 25.59 12.30
CA GLU A 144 6.62 24.60 13.25
C GLU A 144 6.80 23.21 12.62
N HIS A 145 6.05 22.90 11.56
CA HIS A 145 5.92 21.54 11.05
C HIS A 145 6.38 21.39 9.59
N HIS A 146 6.36 22.46 8.78
CA HIS A 146 6.51 22.34 7.33
C HIS A 146 7.82 21.69 6.88
N GLU A 147 8.98 22.06 7.46
CA GLU A 147 10.27 21.48 7.06
C GLU A 147 10.33 19.99 7.39
N ARG A 148 9.84 19.62 8.58
CA ARG A 148 9.81 18.24 9.04
C ARG A 148 8.90 17.39 8.15
N ASP A 149 7.69 17.86 7.88
CA ASP A 149 6.72 17.12 7.05
C ASP A 149 7.21 16.99 5.60
N ALA A 150 7.82 18.05 5.05
CA ALA A 150 8.44 18.00 3.74
C ALA A 150 9.58 16.97 3.68
N ALA A 151 10.45 16.95 4.69
CA ALA A 151 11.56 16.01 4.77
C ALA A 151 11.06 14.56 4.93
N GLU A 152 10.07 14.32 5.80
CA GLU A 152 9.49 12.98 5.99
C GLU A 152 8.74 12.49 4.73
N LEU A 153 8.04 13.37 4.01
CA LEU A 153 7.44 13.04 2.72
C LEU A 153 8.49 12.75 1.66
N GLY A 154 9.54 13.58 1.55
CA GLY A 154 10.65 13.38 0.61
C GLY A 154 11.35 12.04 0.84
N TRP A 155 11.70 11.74 2.08
CA TRP A 155 12.25 10.43 2.47
C TRP A 155 11.34 9.29 2.07
N CYS A 156 10.03 9.41 2.30
CA CYS A 156 9.05 8.38 1.94
C CYS A 156 8.96 8.16 0.42
N ILE A 157 8.98 9.24 -0.36
CA ILE A 157 8.95 9.20 -1.84
C ILE A 157 10.17 8.47 -2.38
N GLU A 158 11.37 8.85 -1.95
CA GLU A 158 12.62 8.21 -2.38
C GLU A 158 12.63 6.73 -2.03
N SER A 159 12.30 6.43 -0.79
CA SER A 159 12.24 5.06 -0.26
C SER A 159 11.33 4.14 -1.06
N PHE A 160 10.13 4.64 -1.37
CA PHE A 160 9.11 3.84 -2.00
C PHE A 160 9.44 3.66 -3.49
N ASN A 161 9.96 4.69 -4.15
CA ASN A 161 10.44 4.54 -5.53
C ASN A 161 11.61 3.54 -5.62
N GLU A 162 12.54 3.55 -4.66
CA GLU A 162 13.62 2.55 -4.59
C GLU A 162 13.07 1.13 -4.44
N LEU A 163 12.08 0.93 -3.55
CA LEU A 163 11.40 -0.36 -3.38
C LEU A 163 10.74 -0.82 -4.69
N VAL A 164 10.01 0.06 -5.38
CA VAL A 164 9.34 -0.28 -6.65
C VAL A 164 10.33 -0.71 -7.71
N VAL A 165 11.43 0.02 -7.85
CA VAL A 165 12.51 -0.31 -8.79
C VAL A 165 13.14 -1.65 -8.43
N ALA A 166 13.50 -1.86 -7.17
CA ALA A 166 14.16 -3.10 -6.76
C ALA A 166 13.25 -4.33 -6.90
N VAL A 167 11.94 -4.20 -6.62
CA VAL A 167 10.98 -5.28 -6.85
C VAL A 167 10.89 -5.59 -8.35
N ARG A 168 10.74 -4.57 -9.18
CA ARG A 168 10.65 -4.73 -10.64
C ARG A 168 11.88 -5.40 -11.25
N GLU A 169 13.06 -5.12 -10.72
CA GLU A 169 14.33 -5.72 -11.15
C GLU A 169 14.58 -7.12 -10.55
N GLY A 170 13.63 -7.65 -9.78
CA GLY A 170 13.78 -8.93 -9.09
C GLY A 170 14.84 -8.93 -7.99
N ARG A 171 15.28 -7.75 -7.54
CA ARG A 171 16.25 -7.56 -6.44
C ARG A 171 15.61 -7.60 -5.06
N LEU A 172 14.29 -7.47 -4.98
CA LEU A 172 13.54 -7.49 -3.73
C LEU A 172 12.22 -8.25 -3.88
N ARG A 173 11.90 -9.11 -2.91
CA ARG A 173 10.59 -9.75 -2.81
C ARG A 173 9.69 -8.95 -1.87
N LEU A 174 8.40 -8.89 -2.18
CA LEU A 174 7.39 -8.33 -1.29
C LEU A 174 6.72 -9.47 -0.50
N PRO A 175 6.37 -9.26 0.78
CA PRO A 175 5.46 -10.15 1.49
C PRO A 175 4.10 -10.20 0.80
N GLU A 176 3.46 -11.37 0.81
CA GLU A 176 2.13 -11.57 0.23
C GLU A 176 1.02 -10.96 1.10
N GLU A 177 1.25 -10.89 2.41
CA GLU A 177 0.34 -10.34 3.40
C GLU A 177 1.11 -9.64 4.53
N GLN A 178 0.42 -8.77 5.27
CA GLN A 178 0.95 -8.22 6.51
C GLN A 178 1.19 -9.36 7.51
N GLY A 179 2.35 -9.34 8.18
CA GLY A 179 2.64 -10.25 9.29
C GLY A 179 1.69 -10.04 10.48
N PRO A 180 1.73 -10.90 11.51
CA PRO A 180 0.92 -10.73 12.72
C PRO A 180 1.21 -9.39 13.40
N GLU A 181 0.21 -8.81 14.08
CA GLU A 181 0.37 -7.52 14.78
C GLU A 181 1.61 -7.51 15.69
N GLY A 182 2.55 -6.59 15.43
CA GLY A 182 3.83 -6.47 16.13
C GLY A 182 5.04 -7.08 15.41
N ASP A 183 4.83 -7.89 14.36
CA ASP A 183 5.91 -8.36 13.47
C ASP A 183 5.64 -7.90 12.04
N GLY A 184 6.08 -6.67 11.74
CA GLY A 184 5.98 -6.09 10.40
C GLY A 184 4.69 -5.32 10.10
N THR A 185 3.75 -5.16 11.04
CA THR A 185 2.56 -4.28 10.90
C THR A 185 2.81 -2.82 11.29
N GLU A 186 4.00 -2.51 11.77
CA GLU A 186 4.33 -1.20 12.34
C GLU A 186 4.47 -0.11 11.28
N PHE A 187 3.94 1.07 11.61
CA PHE A 187 4.28 2.32 10.93
C PHE A 187 5.37 3.05 11.73
N PRO A 188 6.39 3.66 11.09
CA PRO A 188 6.65 3.70 9.64
C PRO A 188 7.02 2.32 9.06
N PRO A 189 6.77 2.10 7.76
CA PRO A 189 7.26 0.91 7.07
C PRO A 189 8.80 0.87 7.13
N ARG A 190 9.34 -0.33 7.24
CA ARG A 190 10.78 -0.58 7.40
C ARG A 190 11.43 -0.75 6.03
N ARG A 191 12.59 -0.12 5.84
CA ARG A 191 13.45 -0.34 4.65
C ARG A 191 14.19 -1.66 4.77
N VAL A 192 14.54 -2.25 3.63
CA VAL A 192 15.41 -3.43 3.55
C VAL A 192 16.88 -3.03 3.62
N TRP A 193 17.23 -1.99 2.87
CA TRP A 193 18.57 -1.44 2.88
C TRP A 193 18.63 -0.31 3.91
N PRO A 194 19.59 -0.35 4.86
CA PRO A 194 19.82 0.77 5.74
C PRO A 194 20.31 1.97 4.93
N ASP A 195 20.06 3.19 5.43
CA ASP A 195 20.61 4.39 4.85
C ASP A 195 22.13 4.25 4.73
N ALA A 196 22.68 4.52 3.54
CA ALA A 196 24.12 4.41 3.27
C ALA A 196 25.02 5.28 4.19
N GLY A 197 24.42 6.05 5.11
CA GLY A 197 25.09 6.91 6.09
C GLY A 197 25.28 6.32 7.50
N LEU A 198 24.78 5.12 7.80
CA LEU A 198 25.02 4.45 9.09
C LEU A 198 25.99 3.27 8.93
N GLN A 199 27.17 3.54 8.37
CA GLN A 199 28.32 2.73 8.70
C GLN A 199 28.72 3.07 10.14
N SER A 200 28.53 2.08 11.02
CA SER A 200 28.98 2.04 12.40
C SER A 200 30.29 2.79 12.60
N SER A 201 30.23 3.92 13.33
CA SER A 201 31.37 4.44 14.08
C SER A 201 31.66 3.47 15.23
N GLY A 202 32.15 2.28 14.87
CA GLY A 202 32.75 1.31 15.75
C GLY A 202 34.26 1.49 15.65
N THR A 203 34.78 2.44 16.41
CA THR A 203 36.19 2.42 16.83
C THR A 203 36.17 2.19 18.34
N ASP A 204 36.23 0.92 18.71
CA ASP A 204 36.87 0.51 19.94
C ASP A 204 38.37 0.79 19.80
N GLN A 205 38.88 1.72 20.61
CA GLN A 205 40.14 1.60 21.36
C GLN A 205 40.27 2.71 22.39
#